data_AF-A0A928DKM4-F1
#
_entry.id   AF-A0A928DKM4-F1
#
_cell.length_a   1.000
_cell.length_b   1.000
_cell.length_c   1.000
_cell.angle_alpha   90.00
_cell.angle_beta   90.00
_cell.angle_gamma   90.00
#
_symmetry.space_group_name_H-M   'P 1'
#
loop_
_entity.id
_entity.type
_entity.pdbx_description
1 polymer ?
#
loop_
_entity_poly.entity_id
_entity_poly.type
_entity_poly.pdbx_seq_one_letter_code
_entity_poly.pdbx_strand_id
1 'polypeptide(L)'
;MNESSSSCVHLAVITDDGYVVPTVTMLTSVRSHKNPNRPYCVHVFGDNISEFAKRKFMELEEANYNIQLYDCSSSHFSYVEIPDSASYTVSTMLKCELAELLPQLDRVLFLDGDILVLKDLGELYDVDLGENVVAAVREYIGEKKYSLHRIVGSRHYFNAGVMLLNLKLMREEALGEKIIRNRQLAPSTWIYAEQDSFNAVCDGRVHWLHPRYNFLSSLLCCAIKCNLSEYNEFYNTSYSSYLEMEEDAVIQHFAATKPWKNKTLPHASLWQKYHDVSPFGDTLLEHDELYLEKNKRVETLRVSFLGLLPLLSVSSNKRGIRVKFLGLPLFKIQKKDGKVWLLLFHFLPLLIWTRKVK
;
A
#
# COMPACT_ATOMS: atom_id res chain seq x y z
N MET A 1 -19.39 30.76 19.57
CA MET A 1 -17.95 30.80 19.90
C MET A 1 -17.40 29.48 19.40
N ASN A 2 -16.67 29.48 18.28
CA ASN A 2 -16.23 28.26 17.61
C ASN A 2 -14.94 27.75 18.26
N GLU A 3 -15.06 26.78 19.16
CA GLU A 3 -13.98 25.86 19.47
C GLU A 3 -13.83 24.89 18.28
N SER A 4 -12.74 24.92 17.53
CA SER A 4 -12.14 23.68 16.95
C SER A 4 -10.81 23.88 16.19
N SER A 5 -10.06 24.98 16.35
CA SER A 5 -8.71 25.08 15.76
C SER A 5 -7.62 24.37 16.59
N SER A 6 -8.00 23.48 17.52
CA SER A 6 -7.10 22.76 18.44
C SER A 6 -7.26 21.24 18.37
N SER A 7 -7.81 20.70 17.28
CA SER A 7 -7.98 19.25 17.12
C SER A 7 -6.71 18.58 16.62
N CYS A 8 -6.40 17.43 17.20
CA CYS A 8 -5.35 16.52 16.76
C CYS A 8 -5.55 16.12 15.29
N VAL A 9 -4.48 16.05 14.50
CA VAL A 9 -4.52 15.49 13.15
C VAL A 9 -4.46 13.97 13.25
N HIS A 10 -5.56 13.30 12.90
CA HIS A 10 -5.63 11.84 12.89
C HIS A 10 -5.28 11.29 11.50
N LEU A 11 -4.21 10.49 11.43
CA LEU A 11 -3.78 9.80 10.23
C LEU A 11 -4.11 8.32 10.33
N ALA A 12 -4.62 7.70 9.27
CA ALA A 12 -4.76 6.25 9.16
C ALA A 12 -3.82 5.72 8.08
N VAL A 13 -3.06 4.70 8.42
CA VAL A 13 -2.13 4.05 7.49
C VAL A 13 -2.29 2.55 7.60
N ILE A 14 -2.21 1.86 6.47
CA ILE A 14 -2.28 0.40 6.44
C ILE A 14 -0.96 -0.13 5.91
N THR A 15 -0.46 -1.17 6.57
CA THR A 15 0.81 -1.79 6.24
C THR A 15 0.74 -3.31 6.33
N ASP A 16 1.68 -3.96 5.68
CA ASP A 16 2.00 -5.37 5.86
C ASP A 16 3.53 -5.51 5.92
N ASP A 17 4.03 -6.69 6.27
CA ASP A 17 5.47 -6.97 6.33
C ASP A 17 6.25 -6.56 5.07
N GLY A 18 5.63 -6.60 3.88
CA GLY A 18 6.25 -6.21 2.62
C GLY A 18 6.27 -4.70 2.38
N TYR A 19 5.47 -3.94 3.14
CA TYR A 19 5.29 -2.49 3.03
C TYR A 19 5.70 -1.71 4.29
N VAL A 20 6.23 -2.36 5.34
CA VAL A 20 6.69 -1.67 6.56
C VAL A 20 7.74 -0.61 6.26
N VAL A 21 8.77 -0.93 5.47
CA VAL A 21 9.85 0.01 5.12
C VAL A 21 9.34 1.28 4.43
N PRO A 22 8.56 1.20 3.33
CA PRO A 22 8.00 2.41 2.72
C PRO A 22 7.04 3.14 3.66
N THR A 23 6.24 2.43 4.47
CA THR A 23 5.31 3.06 5.43
C THR A 23 6.07 3.86 6.51
N VAL A 24 7.11 3.29 7.10
CA VAL A 24 7.93 3.99 8.11
C VAL A 24 8.69 5.17 7.50
N THR A 25 9.18 5.01 6.26
CA THR A 25 9.79 6.12 5.50
C THR A 25 8.80 7.27 5.27
N MET A 26 7.57 6.94 4.88
CA MET A 26 6.49 7.91 4.71
C MET A 26 6.17 8.63 6.03
N LEU A 27 5.98 7.90 7.13
CA LEU A 27 5.73 8.51 8.43
C LEU A 27 6.91 9.33 8.95
N THR A 28 8.13 9.01 8.54
CA THR A 28 9.31 9.85 8.82
C THR A 28 9.18 11.20 8.11
N SER A 29 8.69 11.22 6.86
CA SER A 29 8.43 12.46 6.15
C SER A 29 7.30 13.29 6.79
N VAL A 30 6.23 12.67 7.29
CA VAL A 30 5.19 13.36 8.08
C VAL A 30 5.82 14.01 9.30
N ARG A 31 6.59 13.26 10.09
CA ARG A 31 7.26 13.76 11.29
C ARG A 31 8.17 14.96 10.99
N SER A 32 8.88 14.94 9.86
CA SER A 32 9.77 16.03 9.45
C SER A 32 9.05 17.34 9.09
N HIS A 33 7.76 17.29 8.75
CA HIS A 33 7.02 18.45 8.23
C HIS A 33 5.81 18.88 9.06
N LYS A 34 5.44 18.10 10.09
CA LYS A 34 4.32 18.46 10.96
C LYS A 34 4.53 19.79 11.67
N ASN A 35 3.45 20.52 11.89
CA ASN A 35 3.42 21.66 12.80
C ASN A 35 3.74 21.18 14.23
N PRO A 36 4.84 21.64 14.85
CA PRO A 36 5.26 21.17 16.17
C PRO A 36 4.26 21.53 17.28
N ASN A 37 3.37 22.49 17.05
CA ASN A 37 2.36 22.95 18.02
C ASN A 37 1.00 22.24 17.85
N ARG A 38 0.86 21.35 16.87
CA ARG A 38 -0.36 20.60 16.62
C ARG A 38 -0.11 19.11 16.87
N PRO A 39 -0.90 18.44 17.73
CA PRO A 39 -0.79 16.99 17.90
C PRO A 39 -1.14 16.25 16.61
N TYR A 40 -0.37 15.20 16.33
CA TYR A 40 -0.64 14.21 15.30
C TYR A 40 -0.77 12.83 15.95
N CYS A 41 -1.82 12.09 15.61
CA CYS A 41 -2.05 10.72 16.04
C CYS A 41 -2.14 9.81 14.82
N VAL A 42 -1.19 8.89 14.69
CA VAL A 42 -1.12 7.96 13.57
C VAL A 42 -1.66 6.62 14.00
N HIS A 43 -2.69 6.15 13.31
CA HIS A 43 -3.31 4.84 13.48
C HIS A 43 -2.75 3.91 12.40
N VAL A 44 -1.87 2.99 12.80
CA VAL A 44 -1.20 2.02 11.93
C VAL A 44 -1.92 0.68 12.03
N PHE A 45 -2.54 0.27 10.94
CA PHE A 45 -3.27 -1.00 10.81
C PHE A 45 -2.44 -2.01 10.03
N GLY A 46 -2.48 -3.27 10.43
CA GLY A 46 -1.89 -4.35 9.66
C GLY A 46 -2.29 -5.71 10.18
N ASP A 47 -2.12 -6.72 9.34
CA ASP A 47 -2.33 -8.12 9.70
C ASP A 47 -1.01 -8.74 10.16
N ASN A 48 -0.96 -9.19 11.43
CA ASN A 48 0.19 -9.88 12.00
C ASN A 48 1.53 -9.09 11.88
N ILE A 49 1.52 -7.78 12.18
CA ILE A 49 2.73 -6.94 12.17
C ILE A 49 3.78 -7.54 13.12
N SER A 50 4.98 -7.84 12.61
CA SER A 50 6.06 -8.40 13.44
C SER A 50 6.50 -7.47 14.58
N GLU A 51 6.97 -8.02 15.69
CA GLU A 51 7.51 -7.22 16.81
C GLU A 51 8.68 -6.32 16.39
N PHE A 52 9.46 -6.74 15.39
CA PHE A 52 10.49 -5.90 14.80
C PHE A 52 9.90 -4.67 14.09
N ALA A 53 8.88 -4.87 13.26
CA ALA A 53 8.19 -3.78 12.59
C ALA A 53 7.48 -2.84 13.60
N LYS A 54 6.82 -3.38 14.62
CA LYS A 54 6.19 -2.59 15.71
C LYS A 54 7.22 -1.67 16.36
N ARG A 55 8.39 -2.18 16.75
CA ARG A 55 9.48 -1.36 17.31
C ARG A 55 9.89 -0.22 16.39
N LYS A 56 10.00 -0.47 15.08
CA LYS A 56 10.36 0.53 14.08
C LYS A 56 9.32 1.65 13.95
N PHE A 57 8.03 1.35 14.12
CA PHE A 57 6.99 2.37 14.22
C PHE A 57 7.11 3.19 15.51
N MET A 58 7.32 2.54 16.66
CA MET A 58 7.43 3.23 17.96
C MET A 58 8.66 4.15 18.03
N GLU A 59 9.76 3.83 17.33
CA GLU A 59 10.94 4.70 17.19
C GLU A 59 10.63 6.07 16.53
N LEU A 60 9.45 6.23 15.91
CA LEU A 60 9.02 7.50 15.34
C LEU A 60 8.37 8.44 16.36
N GLU A 61 7.90 7.94 17.50
CA GLU A 61 7.15 8.73 18.48
C GLU A 61 7.99 9.89 19.04
N GLU A 62 7.33 11.04 19.17
CA GLU A 62 7.90 12.22 19.81
C GLU A 62 6.79 13.15 20.31
N ALA A 63 7.17 14.29 20.89
CA ALA A 63 6.19 15.30 21.31
C ALA A 63 5.26 15.68 20.14
N ASN A 64 3.95 15.65 20.41
CA ASN A 64 2.90 15.92 19.42
C ASN A 64 2.90 14.99 18.20
N TYR A 65 3.47 13.78 18.31
CA TYR A 65 3.44 12.75 17.26
C TYR A 65 3.37 11.35 17.87
N ASN A 66 2.15 10.84 18.03
CA ASN A 66 1.86 9.57 18.69
C ASN A 66 1.53 8.48 17.67
N ILE A 67 2.00 7.25 17.88
CA ILE A 67 1.70 6.11 17.03
C ILE A 67 0.83 5.10 17.79
N GLN A 68 -0.24 4.64 17.16
CA GLN A 68 -1.12 3.58 17.68
C GLN A 68 -1.15 2.43 16.69
N LEU A 69 -0.80 1.24 17.14
CA LEU A 69 -0.73 0.03 16.33
C LEU A 69 -1.97 -0.84 16.56
N TYR A 70 -2.60 -1.27 15.47
CA TYR A 70 -3.78 -2.11 15.46
C TYR A 70 -3.48 -3.41 14.70
N ASP A 71 -3.64 -4.53 15.39
CA ASP A 71 -3.57 -5.85 14.78
C ASP A 71 -4.96 -6.23 14.24
N CYS A 72 -5.06 -6.33 12.92
CA CYS A 72 -6.29 -6.63 12.20
C CYS A 72 -6.35 -8.09 11.72
N SER A 73 -5.54 -8.98 12.30
CA SER A 73 -5.52 -10.43 11.98
C SER A 73 -6.86 -11.13 12.21
N SER A 74 -7.72 -10.58 13.07
CA SER A 74 -9.09 -11.06 13.32
C SER A 74 -10.17 -10.27 12.55
N SER A 75 -9.78 -9.41 11.60
CA SER A 75 -10.74 -8.61 10.83
C SER A 75 -11.76 -9.48 10.11
N HIS A 76 -12.95 -8.92 9.93
CA HIS A 76 -14.08 -9.64 9.37
C HIS A 76 -13.78 -10.11 7.95
N PHE A 77 -12.87 -9.47 7.23
CA PHE A 77 -12.40 -9.83 5.88
C PHE A 77 -11.86 -11.25 5.65
N SER A 78 -11.74 -12.09 6.67
CA SER A 78 -11.48 -13.53 6.50
C SER A 78 -12.39 -14.23 5.47
N TYR A 79 -13.55 -13.66 5.13
CA TYR A 79 -14.48 -14.17 4.12
C TYR A 79 -14.35 -13.57 2.70
N VAL A 80 -13.50 -12.56 2.48
CA VAL A 80 -13.27 -12.03 1.11
C VAL A 80 -12.26 -12.95 0.42
N GLU A 81 -12.76 -13.86 -0.42
CA GLU A 81 -11.89 -14.63 -1.30
C GLU A 81 -11.19 -13.69 -2.29
N ILE A 82 -9.91 -13.41 -2.05
CA ILE A 82 -9.05 -12.70 -2.98
C ILE A 82 -8.44 -13.75 -3.93
N PRO A 83 -8.74 -13.71 -5.24
CA PRO A 83 -8.12 -14.64 -6.18
C PRO A 83 -6.60 -14.52 -6.18
N ASP A 84 -5.86 -15.62 -6.36
CA ASP A 84 -4.39 -15.61 -6.47
C ASP A 84 -3.86 -14.68 -7.59
N SER A 85 -4.70 -14.33 -8.57
CA SER A 85 -4.40 -13.41 -9.67
C SER A 85 -4.67 -11.93 -9.36
N ALA A 86 -5.22 -11.62 -8.18
CA ALA A 86 -5.54 -10.26 -7.77
C ALA A 86 -4.27 -9.42 -7.57
N SER A 87 -4.34 -8.15 -7.95
CA SER A 87 -3.30 -7.14 -7.74
C SER A 87 -3.33 -6.49 -6.35
N TYR A 88 -4.25 -6.90 -5.47
CA TYR A 88 -4.52 -6.29 -4.17
C TYR A 88 -4.51 -7.33 -3.04
N THR A 89 -4.33 -6.88 -1.80
CA THR A 89 -4.27 -7.75 -0.61
C THR A 89 -5.45 -7.53 0.32
N VAL A 90 -5.61 -8.37 1.35
CA VAL A 90 -6.58 -8.15 2.43
C VAL A 90 -6.32 -6.79 3.09
N SER A 91 -5.04 -6.42 3.28
CA SER A 91 -4.63 -5.12 3.82
C SER A 91 -5.19 -3.97 2.97
N THR A 92 -5.20 -4.10 1.65
CA THR A 92 -5.78 -3.08 0.76
C THR A 92 -7.27 -2.80 1.07
N MET A 93 -8.03 -3.83 1.47
CA MET A 93 -9.46 -3.69 1.78
C MET A 93 -9.73 -3.06 3.15
N LEU A 94 -8.76 -3.03 4.08
CA LEU A 94 -8.92 -2.43 5.41
C LEU A 94 -9.31 -0.95 5.36
N LYS A 95 -9.02 -0.25 4.24
CA LYS A 95 -9.48 1.13 4.00
C LYS A 95 -11.00 1.27 4.16
N CYS A 96 -11.74 0.22 3.80
CA CYS A 96 -13.20 0.21 3.83
C CYS A 96 -13.76 0.10 5.26
N GLU A 97 -12.98 -0.42 6.22
CA GLU A 97 -13.39 -0.63 7.62
C GLU A 97 -12.88 0.45 8.57
N LEU A 98 -12.20 1.49 8.07
CA LEU A 98 -11.63 2.54 8.94
C LEU A 98 -12.68 3.23 9.81
N ALA A 99 -13.94 3.28 9.34
CA ALA A 99 -15.04 3.90 10.07
C ALA A 99 -15.43 3.08 11.31
N GLU A 100 -15.40 1.75 11.20
CA GLU A 100 -15.68 0.77 12.24
C GLU A 100 -14.48 0.53 13.15
N LEU A 101 -13.26 0.60 12.60
CA LEU A 101 -11.99 0.45 13.35
C LEU A 101 -11.65 1.69 14.21
N LEU A 102 -12.19 2.85 13.85
CA LEU A 102 -12.01 4.12 14.58
C LEU A 102 -13.37 4.72 14.98
N PRO A 103 -14.17 4.02 15.80
CA PRO A 103 -15.54 4.44 16.14
C PRO A 103 -15.59 5.76 16.94
N GLN A 104 -14.49 6.11 17.59
CA GLN A 104 -14.32 7.35 18.37
C GLN A 104 -14.03 8.58 17.51
N LEU A 105 -13.76 8.41 16.21
CA LEU A 105 -13.39 9.52 15.32
C LEU A 105 -14.50 9.79 14.30
N ASP A 106 -14.76 11.06 14.03
CA ASP A 106 -15.66 11.49 12.97
C ASP A 106 -14.96 11.65 11.62
N ARG A 107 -13.63 11.82 11.63
CA ARG A 107 -12.81 11.92 10.41
C ARG A 107 -11.40 11.39 10.60
N VAL A 108 -10.78 10.96 9.51
CA VAL A 108 -9.38 10.55 9.46
C VAL A 108 -8.79 10.85 8.09
N LEU A 109 -7.52 11.25 8.04
CA LEU A 109 -6.77 11.35 6.78
C LEU A 109 -6.06 10.03 6.53
N PHE A 110 -6.56 9.26 5.56
CA PHE A 110 -5.94 8.02 5.11
C PHE A 110 -4.80 8.31 4.13
N LEU A 111 -3.67 7.62 4.31
CA LEU A 111 -2.46 7.72 3.48
C LEU A 111 -1.93 6.32 3.13
N ASP A 112 -1.67 6.07 1.85
CA ASP A 112 -0.94 4.88 1.40
C ASP A 112 0.53 4.93 1.88
N GLY A 113 1.13 3.75 2.09
CA GLY A 113 2.53 3.65 2.56
C GLY A 113 3.58 4.06 1.52
N ASP A 114 3.18 4.33 0.28
CA ASP A 114 4.06 4.70 -0.84
C ASP A 114 3.89 6.15 -1.29
N ILE A 115 3.75 7.04 -0.31
CA ILE A 115 3.83 8.48 -0.50
C ILE A 115 5.00 9.06 0.30
N LEU A 116 5.29 10.35 0.07
CA LEU A 116 6.03 11.20 0.98
C LEU A 116 5.24 12.48 1.20
N VAL A 117 5.27 12.96 2.43
CA VAL A 117 4.69 14.23 2.84
C VAL A 117 5.81 15.26 2.88
N LEU A 118 5.61 16.36 2.17
CA LEU A 118 6.63 17.40 1.93
C LEU A 118 6.31 18.72 2.62
N LYS A 119 5.08 18.88 3.15
CA LYS A 119 4.58 20.04 3.90
C LYS A 119 3.56 19.57 4.94
N ASP A 120 3.26 20.39 5.94
CA ASP A 120 2.28 20.09 7.00
C ASP A 120 0.90 19.70 6.42
N LEU A 121 0.24 18.73 7.05
CA LEU A 121 -1.06 18.20 6.62
C LEU A 121 -2.25 18.85 7.34
N GLY A 122 -2.02 19.82 8.23
CA GLY A 122 -3.07 20.43 9.03
C GLY A 122 -4.18 21.04 8.18
N GLU A 123 -3.81 21.83 7.16
CA GLU A 123 -4.77 22.42 6.23
C GLU A 123 -5.58 21.37 5.47
N LEU A 124 -4.94 20.28 5.06
CA LEU A 124 -5.63 19.18 4.39
C LEU A 124 -6.62 18.48 5.34
N TYR A 125 -6.23 18.26 6.59
CA TYR A 125 -7.09 17.64 7.60
C TYR A 125 -8.29 18.51 7.97
N ASP A 126 -8.12 19.84 7.92
CA ASP A 126 -9.15 20.83 8.27
C ASP A 126 -10.13 21.14 7.14
N VAL A 127 -9.95 20.55 5.95
CA VAL A 127 -10.91 20.70 4.85
C VAL A 127 -12.32 20.37 5.33
N ASP A 128 -13.26 21.27 5.06
CA ASP A 128 -14.67 21.05 5.33
C ASP A 128 -15.27 20.11 4.28
N LEU A 129 -15.76 18.96 4.74
CA LEU A 129 -16.37 17.95 3.89
C LEU A 129 -17.84 18.27 3.59
N GLY A 130 -18.52 19.06 4.44
CA GLY A 130 -19.96 19.23 4.38
C GLY A 130 -20.68 17.88 4.35
N GLU A 131 -21.49 17.66 3.31
CA GLU A 131 -22.22 16.41 3.08
C GLU A 131 -21.42 15.36 2.28
N ASN A 132 -20.16 15.65 1.93
CA ASN A 132 -19.31 14.69 1.23
C ASN A 132 -18.77 13.62 2.19
N VAL A 133 -18.59 12.42 1.64
CA VAL A 133 -18.12 11.25 2.41
C VAL A 133 -16.59 11.12 2.35
N VAL A 134 -15.96 11.75 1.36
CA VAL A 134 -14.51 11.74 1.15
C VAL A 134 -14.04 13.03 0.49
N ALA A 135 -12.85 13.52 0.85
CA ALA A 135 -12.08 14.42 0.00
C ALA A 135 -10.89 13.69 -0.62
N ALA A 136 -10.71 13.83 -1.93
CA ALA A 136 -9.65 13.18 -2.69
C ALA A 136 -9.29 13.99 -3.94
N VAL A 137 -8.13 13.69 -4.52
CA VAL A 137 -7.65 14.33 -5.76
C VAL A 137 -8.11 13.51 -6.97
N ARG A 138 -8.69 14.17 -7.98
CA ARG A 138 -9.02 13.53 -9.27
C ARG A 138 -7.76 12.94 -9.90
N GLU A 139 -7.84 11.76 -10.47
CA GLU A 139 -6.69 11.08 -11.07
C GLU A 139 -6.61 11.39 -12.58
N TYR A 140 -5.75 12.34 -12.94
CA TYR A 140 -5.56 12.78 -14.33
C TYR A 140 -5.32 11.63 -15.30
N ILE A 141 -4.34 10.76 -14.99
CA ILE A 141 -3.96 9.65 -15.87
C ILE A 141 -5.11 8.65 -15.98
N GLY A 142 -5.73 8.29 -14.85
CA GLY A 142 -6.88 7.39 -14.78
C GLY A 142 -8.04 7.88 -15.66
N GLU A 143 -8.41 9.16 -15.57
CA GLU A 143 -9.50 9.70 -16.37
C GLU A 143 -9.13 9.92 -17.85
N LYS A 144 -8.00 10.58 -18.14
CA LYS A 144 -7.66 11.03 -19.50
C LYS A 144 -7.11 9.91 -20.38
N LYS A 145 -6.27 9.02 -19.83
CA LYS A 145 -5.61 7.97 -20.60
C LYS A 145 -6.38 6.66 -20.57
N TYR A 146 -6.95 6.31 -19.43
CA TYR A 146 -7.57 5.00 -19.21
C TYR A 146 -9.09 5.05 -19.12
N SER A 147 -9.71 6.23 -19.10
CA SER A 147 -11.16 6.40 -18.98
C SER A 147 -11.77 5.64 -17.80
N LEU A 148 -11.05 5.53 -16.67
CA LEU A 148 -11.46 4.70 -15.53
C LEU A 148 -12.83 5.10 -14.98
N HIS A 149 -13.13 6.40 -14.89
CA HIS A 149 -14.46 6.92 -14.51
C HIS A 149 -15.59 6.26 -15.33
N ARG A 150 -15.42 6.09 -16.65
CA ARG A 150 -16.44 5.45 -17.52
C ARG A 150 -16.52 3.95 -17.29
N ILE A 151 -15.39 3.30 -17.01
CA ILE A 151 -15.30 1.86 -16.77
C ILE A 151 -16.01 1.50 -15.46
N VAL A 152 -15.86 2.34 -14.43
CA VAL A 152 -16.50 2.12 -13.12
C VAL A 152 -17.90 2.75 -13.01
N GLY A 153 -18.28 3.60 -13.97
CA GLY A 153 -19.58 4.25 -14.01
C GLY A 153 -19.69 5.47 -13.09
N SER A 154 -18.59 6.13 -12.77
CA SER A 154 -18.56 7.37 -11.99
C SER A 154 -18.41 8.61 -12.88
N ARG A 155 -18.83 9.79 -12.39
CA ARG A 155 -18.69 11.07 -13.12
C ARG A 155 -17.22 11.49 -13.23
N HIS A 156 -16.48 11.28 -12.15
CA HIS A 156 -15.05 11.56 -12.01
C HIS A 156 -14.40 10.42 -11.24
N TYR A 157 -13.07 10.36 -11.27
CA TYR A 157 -12.31 9.27 -10.68
C TYR A 157 -11.13 9.81 -9.88
N PHE A 158 -11.00 9.43 -8.60
CA PHE A 158 -9.87 9.77 -7.73
C PHE A 158 -8.95 8.58 -7.47
N ASN A 159 -7.71 8.92 -7.12
CA ASN A 159 -6.77 7.98 -6.56
C ASN A 159 -7.04 7.80 -5.04
N ALA A 160 -7.15 6.55 -4.58
CA ALA A 160 -7.51 6.21 -3.20
C ALA A 160 -6.31 6.08 -2.24
N GLY A 161 -5.16 6.65 -2.61
CA GLY A 161 -3.96 6.65 -1.76
C GLY A 161 -3.85 7.86 -0.84
N VAL A 162 -4.66 8.90 -1.06
CA VAL A 162 -4.80 10.04 -0.14
C VAL A 162 -6.28 10.40 -0.05
N MET A 163 -6.88 10.20 1.12
CA MET A 163 -8.32 10.43 1.32
C MET A 163 -8.59 11.02 2.71
N LEU A 164 -9.23 12.19 2.78
CA LEU A 164 -9.85 12.62 4.04
C LEU A 164 -11.24 12.00 4.11
N LEU A 165 -11.44 11.05 5.03
CA LEU A 165 -12.67 10.27 5.14
C LEU A 165 -13.59 10.85 6.21
N ASN A 166 -14.88 10.97 5.89
CA ASN A 166 -15.93 11.26 6.85
C ASN A 166 -16.38 9.97 7.52
N LEU A 167 -15.67 9.55 8.58
CA LEU A 167 -15.95 8.29 9.26
C LEU A 167 -17.35 8.25 9.88
N LYS A 168 -17.87 9.40 10.32
CA LYS A 168 -19.24 9.49 10.84
C LYS A 168 -20.27 9.10 9.78
N LEU A 169 -20.25 9.77 8.62
CA LEU A 169 -21.18 9.45 7.52
C LEU A 169 -20.96 8.03 6.98
N MET A 170 -19.69 7.58 6.91
CA MET A 170 -19.37 6.22 6.49
C MET A 170 -20.03 5.16 7.39
N ARG A 171 -20.00 5.36 8.72
CA ARG A 171 -20.71 4.48 9.68
C ARG A 171 -22.23 4.58 9.54
N GLU A 172 -22.78 5.80 9.57
CA GLU A 172 -24.24 6.05 9.54
C GLU A 172 -24.91 5.43 8.30
N GLU A 173 -24.19 5.38 7.19
CA GLU A 173 -24.70 4.83 5.93
C GLU A 173 -24.14 3.46 5.54
N ALA A 174 -23.36 2.82 6.41
CA ALA A 174 -22.67 1.54 6.14
C ALA A 174 -21.91 1.56 4.80
N LEU A 175 -21.15 2.62 4.53
CA LEU A 175 -20.43 2.80 3.26
C LEU A 175 -19.31 1.77 3.09
N GLY A 176 -18.62 1.40 4.17
CA GLY A 176 -17.61 0.34 4.15
C GLY A 176 -18.17 -0.96 3.54
N GLU A 177 -19.29 -1.45 4.09
CA GLU A 177 -19.97 -2.64 3.58
C GLU A 177 -20.39 -2.53 2.12
N LYS A 178 -20.91 -1.36 1.71
CA LYS A 178 -21.29 -1.10 0.32
C LYS A 178 -20.09 -1.15 -0.63
N ILE A 179 -18.95 -0.58 -0.25
CA ILE A 179 -17.71 -0.62 -1.04
C ILE A 179 -17.21 -2.06 -1.18
N ILE A 180 -17.20 -2.82 -0.09
CA ILE A 180 -16.76 -4.22 -0.08
C ILE A 180 -17.67 -5.07 -0.97
N ARG A 181 -18.99 -4.94 -0.82
CA ARG A 181 -19.97 -5.66 -1.64
C ARG A 181 -19.86 -5.28 -3.11
N ASN A 182 -19.67 -4.00 -3.40
CA ASN A 182 -19.46 -3.52 -4.77
C ASN A 182 -18.20 -4.15 -5.38
N ARG A 183 -17.10 -4.25 -4.63
CA ARG A 183 -15.87 -4.93 -5.07
C ARG A 183 -16.09 -6.40 -5.43
N GLN A 184 -16.83 -7.13 -4.59
CA GLN A 184 -17.12 -8.56 -4.78
C GLN A 184 -17.96 -8.83 -6.04
N LEU A 185 -18.84 -7.89 -6.39
CA LEU A 185 -19.71 -7.98 -7.56
C LEU A 185 -19.10 -7.33 -8.81
N ALA A 186 -17.95 -6.65 -8.66
CA ALA A 186 -17.35 -5.88 -9.74
C ALA A 186 -16.82 -6.78 -10.88
N PRO A 187 -16.97 -6.34 -12.14
CA PRO A 187 -16.45 -7.07 -13.28
C PRO A 187 -14.92 -7.10 -13.29
N SER A 188 -14.33 -8.05 -14.02
CA SER A 188 -12.87 -8.19 -14.15
C SER A 188 -12.18 -7.00 -14.83
N THR A 189 -12.94 -6.10 -15.45
CA THR A 189 -12.44 -4.84 -16.02
C THR A 189 -12.04 -3.82 -14.95
N TRP A 190 -12.47 -4.00 -13.70
CA TRP A 190 -12.08 -3.18 -12.56
C TRP A 190 -10.76 -3.68 -11.97
N ILE A 191 -9.68 -3.04 -12.39
CA ILE A 191 -8.30 -3.49 -12.15
C ILE A 191 -7.68 -2.87 -10.89
N TYR A 192 -8.28 -1.82 -10.31
CA TYR A 192 -7.78 -1.11 -9.12
C TYR A 192 -8.61 -1.39 -7.86
N ALA A 193 -9.29 -2.53 -7.83
CA ALA A 193 -9.87 -3.12 -6.63
C ALA A 193 -10.74 -2.15 -5.79
N GLU A 194 -10.31 -1.85 -4.56
CA GLU A 194 -11.04 -0.97 -3.65
C GLU A 194 -11.15 0.45 -4.20
N GLN A 195 -10.13 0.94 -4.91
CA GLN A 195 -10.16 2.29 -5.52
C GLN A 195 -11.32 2.41 -6.51
N ASP A 196 -11.53 1.41 -7.37
CA ASP A 196 -12.66 1.40 -8.31
C ASP A 196 -14.00 1.39 -7.57
N SER A 197 -14.07 0.65 -6.47
CA SER A 197 -15.29 0.50 -5.65
C SER A 197 -15.61 1.77 -4.85
N PHE A 198 -14.59 2.45 -4.32
CA PHE A 198 -14.70 3.77 -3.72
C PHE A 198 -15.26 4.78 -4.73
N ASN A 199 -14.72 4.80 -5.95
CA ASN A 199 -15.17 5.73 -6.99
C ASN A 199 -16.62 5.48 -7.42
N ALA A 200 -17.04 4.21 -7.50
CA ALA A 200 -18.42 3.88 -7.84
C ALA A 200 -19.41 4.19 -6.72
N VAL A 201 -19.08 3.85 -5.46
CA VAL A 201 -20.00 4.02 -4.31
C VAL A 201 -20.07 5.48 -3.84
N CYS A 202 -18.97 6.22 -3.92
CA CYS A 202 -18.90 7.61 -3.47
C CYS A 202 -19.20 8.64 -4.58
N ASP A 203 -19.61 8.20 -5.78
CA ASP A 203 -19.87 9.11 -6.91
C ASP A 203 -20.84 10.24 -6.53
N GLY A 204 -20.49 11.46 -6.90
CA GLY A 204 -21.27 12.67 -6.56
C GLY A 204 -21.15 13.15 -5.12
N ARG A 205 -20.41 12.47 -4.23
CA ARG A 205 -20.20 12.85 -2.82
C ARG A 205 -18.71 12.95 -2.44
N VAL A 206 -17.92 13.51 -3.36
CA VAL A 206 -16.48 13.71 -3.21
C VAL A 206 -16.18 15.20 -3.19
N HIS A 207 -15.47 15.66 -2.16
CA HIS A 207 -14.84 16.97 -2.15
C HIS A 207 -13.52 16.89 -2.95
N TRP A 208 -13.42 17.63 -4.05
CA TRP A 208 -12.24 17.57 -4.92
C TRP A 208 -11.10 18.43 -4.38
N LEU A 209 -10.00 17.78 -4.00
CA LEU A 209 -8.80 18.43 -3.50
C LEU A 209 -7.93 18.97 -4.64
N HIS A 210 -7.16 20.02 -4.32
CA HIS A 210 -6.11 20.52 -5.20
C HIS A 210 -5.06 19.43 -5.49
N PRO A 211 -4.54 19.31 -6.73
CA PRO A 211 -3.64 18.22 -7.10
C PRO A 211 -2.34 18.13 -6.29
N ARG A 212 -1.92 19.23 -5.65
CA ARG A 212 -0.76 19.27 -4.74
C ARG A 212 -0.85 18.25 -3.60
N TYR A 213 -2.05 17.83 -3.20
CA TYR A 213 -2.26 16.87 -2.12
C TYR A 213 -2.15 15.40 -2.58
N ASN A 214 -1.92 15.12 -3.87
CA ASN A 214 -1.65 13.77 -4.36
C ASN A 214 -0.91 13.82 -5.71
N PHE A 215 0.33 14.30 -5.68
CA PHE A 215 1.13 14.49 -6.89
C PHE A 215 1.81 13.19 -7.31
N LEU A 216 1.37 12.60 -8.44
CA LEU A 216 1.83 11.29 -8.89
C LEU A 216 3.19 11.36 -9.60
N SER A 217 4.20 10.61 -9.13
CA SER A 217 5.53 10.53 -9.76
C SER A 217 5.48 10.02 -11.21
N SER A 218 4.42 9.27 -11.58
CA SER A 218 4.22 8.76 -12.93
C SER A 218 3.98 9.85 -13.97
N LEU A 219 3.54 11.06 -13.57
CA LEU A 219 3.38 12.22 -14.46
C LEU A 219 4.71 12.67 -15.09
N LEU A 220 5.82 12.34 -14.42
CA LEU A 220 7.18 12.71 -14.83
C LEU A 220 7.88 11.59 -15.63
N CYS A 221 7.29 10.40 -15.73
CA CYS A 221 7.90 9.31 -16.46
C CYS A 221 7.85 9.56 -17.98
N CYS A 222 8.95 9.32 -18.69
CA CYS A 222 9.04 9.53 -20.15
C CYS A 222 7.96 8.79 -20.97
N ALA A 223 7.47 7.65 -20.47
CA ALA A 223 6.41 6.85 -21.11
C ALA A 223 4.99 7.42 -20.89
N ILE A 224 4.83 8.35 -19.95
CA ILE A 224 3.57 8.97 -19.55
C ILE A 224 3.83 10.47 -19.37
N LYS A 225 4.35 11.14 -20.42
CA LYS A 225 4.51 12.59 -20.36
C LYS A 225 3.11 13.21 -20.24
N CYS A 226 2.86 13.84 -19.10
CA CYS A 226 1.73 14.73 -18.94
C CYS A 226 1.87 15.91 -19.91
N ASN A 227 0.75 16.49 -20.35
CA ASN A 227 0.75 17.76 -21.06
C ASN A 227 0.34 18.84 -20.05
N LEU A 228 1.22 19.80 -19.79
CA LEU A 228 0.99 20.86 -18.80
C LEU A 228 -0.31 21.65 -19.06
N SER A 229 -0.64 21.94 -20.32
CA SER A 229 -1.87 22.65 -20.67
C SER A 229 -3.11 21.81 -20.33
N GLU A 230 -3.10 20.53 -20.67
CA GLU A 230 -4.21 19.61 -20.37
C GLU A 230 -4.34 19.37 -18.86
N TYR A 231 -3.21 19.32 -18.14
CA TYR A 231 -3.17 19.21 -16.68
C TYR A 231 -3.80 20.44 -16.02
N ASN A 232 -3.38 21.63 -16.44
CA ASN A 232 -3.92 22.89 -15.96
C ASN A 232 -5.42 23.02 -16.24
N GLU A 233 -5.86 22.64 -17.44
CA GLU A 233 -7.29 22.60 -17.77
C GLU A 233 -8.05 21.58 -16.88
N PHE A 234 -7.48 20.39 -16.66
CA PHE A 234 -8.12 19.33 -15.90
C PHE A 234 -8.33 19.68 -14.42
N TYR A 235 -7.34 20.30 -13.79
CA TYR A 235 -7.37 20.68 -12.37
C TYR A 235 -7.78 22.13 -12.13
N ASN A 236 -8.01 22.91 -13.18
CA ASN A 236 -8.21 24.36 -13.12
C ASN A 236 -7.06 25.08 -12.38
N THR A 237 -5.83 24.76 -12.77
CA THR A 237 -4.58 25.34 -12.24
C THR A 237 -3.88 26.20 -13.29
N SER A 238 -2.81 26.89 -12.90
CA SER A 238 -2.05 27.79 -13.77
C SER A 238 -0.55 27.59 -13.66
N TYR A 239 -0.09 26.35 -13.49
CA TYR A 239 1.34 26.05 -13.39
C TYR A 239 2.06 26.40 -14.68
N SER A 240 3.20 27.06 -14.57
CA SER A 240 4.06 27.48 -15.67
C SER A 240 5.07 26.40 -16.08
N SER A 241 5.37 25.44 -15.20
CA SER A 241 6.31 24.35 -15.46
C SER A 241 6.04 23.13 -14.57
N TYR A 242 6.62 21.98 -14.93
CA TYR A 242 6.61 20.78 -14.08
C TYR A 242 7.36 20.98 -12.77
N LEU A 243 8.43 21.79 -12.78
CA LEU A 243 9.18 22.13 -11.57
C LEU A 243 8.30 22.87 -10.57
N GLU A 244 7.48 23.81 -11.03
CA GLU A 244 6.52 24.51 -10.18
C GLU A 244 5.50 23.54 -9.56
N MET A 245 5.02 22.55 -10.32
CA MET A 245 4.13 21.50 -9.79
C MET A 245 4.81 20.67 -8.70
N GLU A 246 6.08 20.30 -8.90
CA GLU A 246 6.89 19.56 -7.92
C GLU A 246 7.14 20.37 -6.64
N GLU A 247 7.51 21.65 -6.77
CA GLU A 247 7.73 22.56 -5.63
C GLU A 247 6.42 22.87 -4.88
N ASP A 248 5.30 22.90 -5.60
CA ASP A 248 3.98 23.15 -5.05
C ASP A 248 3.44 21.96 -4.25
N ALA A 249 3.88 20.74 -4.57
CA ALA A 249 3.42 19.50 -3.97
C ALA A 249 3.51 19.50 -2.43
N VAL A 250 2.42 19.06 -1.81
CA VAL A 250 2.33 18.76 -0.36
C VAL A 250 2.57 17.27 -0.15
N ILE A 251 2.06 16.43 -1.06
CA ILE A 251 2.23 14.98 -1.04
C ILE A 251 2.75 14.51 -2.39
N GLN A 252 3.87 13.77 -2.37
CA GLN A 252 4.44 13.06 -3.51
C GLN A 252 4.02 11.59 -3.44
N HIS A 253 3.36 11.06 -4.47
CA HIS A 253 2.84 9.69 -4.49
C HIS A 253 3.53 8.80 -5.54
N PHE A 254 4.06 7.67 -5.06
CA PHE A 254 4.77 6.64 -5.81
C PHE A 254 3.84 5.47 -6.22
N ALA A 255 2.64 5.78 -6.75
CA ALA A 255 1.58 4.80 -7.05
C ALA A 255 2.04 3.68 -8.01
N ALA A 256 2.62 4.04 -9.16
CA ALA A 256 3.10 3.08 -10.18
C ALA A 256 4.61 2.83 -10.11
N THR A 257 5.37 3.78 -9.57
CA THR A 257 6.84 3.76 -9.53
C THR A 257 7.28 3.47 -8.11
N LYS A 258 8.13 2.47 -7.86
CA LYS A 258 8.57 2.15 -6.49
C LYS A 258 10.04 2.53 -6.32
N PRO A 259 10.36 3.70 -5.73
CA PRO A 259 11.73 4.22 -5.70
C PRO A 259 12.73 3.33 -4.94
N TRP A 260 12.26 2.57 -3.94
CA TRP A 260 13.06 1.56 -3.24
C TRP A 260 13.38 0.31 -4.08
N LYS A 261 12.70 0.11 -5.21
CA LYS A 261 12.98 -0.99 -6.16
C LYS A 261 13.85 -0.52 -7.32
N ASN A 262 13.78 0.75 -7.70
CA ASN A 262 14.56 1.30 -8.78
C ASN A 262 14.96 2.76 -8.52
N LYS A 263 16.26 2.94 -8.26
CA LYS A 263 16.87 4.24 -7.93
C LYS A 263 16.97 5.21 -9.11
N THR A 264 16.66 4.77 -10.33
CA THR A 264 16.66 5.64 -11.53
C THR A 264 15.31 6.31 -11.80
N LEU A 265 14.28 5.96 -11.03
CA LEU A 265 12.94 6.54 -11.18
C LEU A 265 12.92 8.00 -10.69
N PRO A 266 12.02 8.84 -11.24
CA PRO A 266 11.77 10.19 -10.73
C PRO A 266 11.56 10.17 -9.20
N HIS A 267 12.16 11.13 -8.51
CA HIS A 267 12.08 11.31 -7.06
C HIS A 267 12.61 10.15 -6.20
N ALA A 268 13.37 9.22 -6.77
CA ALA A 268 13.99 8.15 -5.98
C ALA A 268 15.02 8.67 -4.96
N SER A 269 15.78 9.72 -5.31
CA SER A 269 16.69 10.41 -4.38
C SER A 269 15.94 11.12 -3.25
N LEU A 270 14.77 11.70 -3.54
CA LEU A 270 13.89 12.32 -2.54
C LEU A 270 13.37 11.27 -1.55
N TRP A 271 12.96 10.09 -2.04
CA TRP A 271 12.58 8.98 -1.15
C TRP A 271 13.75 8.48 -0.31
N GLN A 272 14.94 8.30 -0.92
CA GLN A 272 16.14 7.87 -0.23
C GLN A 272 16.50 8.83 0.93
N LYS A 273 16.37 10.15 0.72
CA LYS A 273 16.61 11.16 1.77
C LYS A 273 15.82 10.89 3.05
N TYR A 274 14.53 10.54 2.95
CA TYR A 274 13.72 10.25 4.14
C TYR A 274 13.96 8.85 4.68
N HIS A 275 14.26 7.88 3.81
CA HIS A 275 14.65 6.53 4.23
C HIS A 275 15.91 6.57 5.11
N ASP A 276 16.93 7.32 4.70
CA ASP A 276 18.24 7.39 5.37
C ASP A 276 18.14 7.94 6.79
N VAL A 277 17.15 8.79 7.09
CA VAL A 277 16.89 9.34 8.43
C VAL A 277 15.71 8.66 9.15
N SER A 278 15.16 7.61 8.56
CA SER A 278 14.11 6.80 9.16
C SER A 278 14.69 5.79 10.16
N PRO A 279 13.87 5.17 11.01
CA PRO A 279 14.25 4.00 11.81
C PRO A 279 14.90 2.84 11.03
N PHE A 280 14.76 2.81 9.71
CA PHE A 280 15.42 1.84 8.82
C PHE A 280 16.71 2.35 8.17
N GLY A 281 17.09 3.62 8.33
CA GLY A 281 18.26 4.22 7.67
C GLY A 281 19.59 3.55 8.01
N ASP A 282 19.78 3.18 9.27
CA ASP A 282 20.97 2.44 9.75
C ASP A 282 20.84 0.92 9.60
N THR A 283 19.65 0.43 9.27
CA THR A 283 19.50 -0.96 8.89
C THR A 283 20.11 -1.03 7.49
N LEU A 284 21.31 -1.65 7.37
CA LEU A 284 21.79 -2.11 6.07
C LEU A 284 20.59 -2.69 5.36
N LEU A 285 20.27 -2.18 4.16
CA LEU A 285 19.19 -2.73 3.35
C LEU A 285 19.53 -4.21 3.06
N GLU A 286 19.31 -5.11 4.02
CA GLU A 286 19.24 -6.56 3.89
C GLU A 286 17.92 -6.91 3.14
N HIS A 287 17.52 -6.02 2.23
CA HIS A 287 16.49 -6.19 1.23
C HIS A 287 16.85 -7.28 0.23
N ASP A 288 18.01 -7.91 0.33
CA ASP A 288 18.26 -9.14 -0.39
C ASP A 288 17.74 -10.35 0.40
N GLU A 289 18.06 -10.59 1.67
CA GLU A 289 17.69 -11.88 2.28
C GLU A 289 16.18 -12.03 2.60
N LEU A 290 15.54 -11.03 3.22
CA LEU A 290 14.10 -11.09 3.54
C LEU A 290 13.21 -10.96 2.29
N TYR A 291 13.63 -10.16 1.31
CA TYR A 291 12.92 -9.94 0.06
C TYR A 291 13.12 -11.11 -0.93
N LEU A 292 14.30 -11.75 -0.96
CA LEU A 292 14.56 -12.96 -1.75
C LEU A 292 13.92 -14.20 -1.11
N GLU A 293 13.84 -14.32 0.22
CA GLU A 293 13.09 -15.41 0.85
C GLU A 293 11.59 -15.32 0.52
N LYS A 294 11.00 -14.12 0.47
CA LYS A 294 9.59 -13.92 0.08
C LYS A 294 9.34 -14.03 -1.43
N ASN A 295 10.33 -13.77 -2.30
CA ASN A 295 10.21 -13.80 -3.77
C ASN A 295 10.95 -14.96 -4.46
N LYS A 296 11.23 -16.09 -3.79
CA LYS A 296 11.63 -17.31 -4.50
C LYS A 296 10.55 -17.70 -5.51
N ARG A 297 10.74 -17.28 -6.77
CA ARG A 297 10.04 -17.80 -7.94
C ARG A 297 10.17 -19.32 -7.90
N VAL A 298 9.13 -20.02 -8.34
CA VAL A 298 9.22 -21.47 -8.52
C VAL A 298 10.20 -21.73 -9.66
N GLU A 299 11.47 -21.93 -9.31
CA GLU A 299 12.47 -22.39 -10.27
C GLU A 299 12.22 -23.87 -10.53
N THR A 300 11.87 -24.20 -11.78
CA THR A 300 11.66 -25.58 -12.21
C THR A 300 12.68 -25.92 -13.27
N LEU A 301 13.58 -26.85 -12.94
CA LEU A 301 14.52 -27.44 -13.88
C LEU A 301 13.94 -28.77 -14.36
N ARG A 302 13.76 -28.93 -15.68
CA ARG A 302 13.29 -30.18 -16.30
C ARG A 302 14.37 -30.74 -17.20
N VAL A 303 14.73 -31.99 -16.99
CA VAL A 303 15.54 -32.78 -17.92
C VAL A 303 14.58 -33.70 -18.65
N SER A 304 14.52 -33.59 -19.98
CA SER A 304 13.65 -34.43 -20.81
C SER A 304 14.47 -35.42 -21.64
N PHE A 305 13.97 -36.63 -21.80
CA PHE A 305 14.54 -37.60 -22.76
C PHE A 305 13.97 -37.31 -24.15
N LEU A 306 14.84 -37.04 -25.14
CA LEU A 306 14.45 -36.69 -26.52
C LEU A 306 13.44 -35.53 -26.63
N GLY A 307 13.38 -34.64 -25.63
CA GLY A 307 12.47 -33.49 -25.60
C GLY A 307 10.98 -33.80 -25.35
N LEU A 308 10.57 -35.07 -25.25
CA LEU A 308 9.15 -35.46 -25.24
C LEU A 308 8.62 -35.85 -23.84
N LEU A 309 9.46 -36.46 -22.99
CA LEU A 309 9.06 -36.93 -21.65
C LEU A 309 9.94 -36.30 -20.56
N PRO A 310 9.37 -35.65 -19.52
CA PRO A 310 10.13 -35.11 -18.41
C PRO A 310 10.69 -36.27 -17.58
N LEU A 311 11.98 -36.57 -17.77
CA LEU A 311 12.70 -37.63 -17.09
C LEU A 311 12.94 -37.27 -15.62
N LEU A 312 13.38 -36.03 -15.37
CA LEU A 312 13.64 -35.51 -14.04
C LEU A 312 13.08 -34.09 -13.95
N SER A 313 12.35 -33.78 -12.87
CA SER A 313 11.95 -32.40 -12.57
C SER A 313 12.36 -32.04 -11.15
N VAL A 314 13.13 -30.96 -11.02
CA VAL A 314 13.47 -30.35 -9.73
C VAL A 314 12.72 -29.02 -9.63
N SER A 315 11.95 -28.83 -8.58
CA SER A 315 11.23 -27.58 -8.31
C SER A 315 11.55 -27.09 -6.90
N SER A 316 11.81 -25.80 -6.76
CA SER A 316 12.15 -25.17 -5.48
C SER A 316 11.13 -24.08 -5.13
N ASN A 317 10.63 -24.07 -3.89
CA ASN A 317 9.78 -23.00 -3.37
C ASN A 317 9.95 -22.81 -1.85
N LYS A 318 9.16 -21.91 -1.23
CA LYS A 318 9.19 -21.65 0.23
C LYS A 318 8.94 -22.89 1.10
N ARG A 319 8.23 -23.90 0.59
CA ARG A 319 7.93 -25.16 1.29
C ARG A 319 9.05 -26.21 1.11
N GLY A 320 10.07 -25.93 0.30
CA GLY A 320 11.23 -26.80 0.09
C GLY A 320 11.54 -27.16 -1.37
N ILE A 321 12.44 -28.12 -1.56
CA ILE A 321 12.83 -28.67 -2.87
C ILE A 321 12.04 -29.96 -3.12
N ARG A 322 11.48 -30.12 -4.32
CA ARG A 322 10.77 -31.32 -4.78
C ARG A 322 11.43 -31.87 -6.02
N VAL A 323 11.77 -33.16 -5.99
CA VAL A 323 12.37 -33.90 -7.09
C VAL A 323 11.40 -34.99 -7.54
N LYS A 324 11.09 -35.03 -8.83
CA LYS A 324 10.31 -36.10 -9.45
C LYS A 324 11.11 -36.79 -10.53
N PHE A 325 10.93 -38.10 -10.68
CA PHE A 325 11.48 -38.92 -11.76
C PHE A 325 10.32 -39.52 -12.54
N LEU A 326 10.29 -39.35 -13.87
CA LEU A 326 9.17 -39.74 -14.74
C LEU A 326 7.80 -39.22 -14.24
N GLY A 327 7.77 -38.01 -13.70
CA GLY A 327 6.57 -37.40 -13.12
C GLY A 327 6.18 -37.92 -11.72
N LEU A 328 6.81 -38.98 -11.23
CA LEU A 328 6.55 -39.57 -9.92
C LEU A 328 7.37 -38.87 -8.81
N PRO A 329 6.77 -38.61 -7.64
CA PRO A 329 7.46 -38.17 -6.43
C PRO A 329 8.73 -39.00 -6.13
N LEU A 330 9.92 -38.39 -6.08
CA LEU A 330 11.16 -39.10 -5.69
C LEU A 330 11.65 -38.64 -4.31
N PHE A 331 12.04 -37.36 -4.19
CA PHE A 331 12.49 -36.78 -2.93
C PHE A 331 11.86 -35.40 -2.66
N LYS A 332 11.69 -35.06 -1.39
CA LYS A 332 11.36 -33.71 -0.93
C LYS A 332 12.29 -33.28 0.19
N ILE A 333 12.94 -32.14 0.06
CA ILE A 333 13.66 -31.49 1.15
C ILE A 333 12.76 -30.40 1.70
N GLN A 334 12.41 -30.42 2.98
CA GLN A 334 11.57 -29.38 3.61
C GLN A 334 12.14 -28.92 4.94
N LYS A 335 11.95 -27.65 5.28
CA LYS A 335 12.32 -27.08 6.58
C LYS A 335 11.06 -26.98 7.45
N LYS A 336 11.09 -27.56 8.64
CA LYS A 336 9.98 -27.53 9.61
C LYS A 336 10.55 -27.55 11.03
N ASP A 337 10.07 -26.66 11.91
CA ASP A 337 10.42 -26.61 13.34
C ASP A 337 11.94 -26.59 13.60
N GLY A 338 12.69 -25.76 12.85
CA GLY A 338 14.14 -25.65 12.96
C GLY A 338 14.94 -26.85 12.42
N LYS A 339 14.27 -27.88 11.87
CA LYS A 339 14.87 -29.09 11.29
C LYS A 339 14.73 -29.09 9.77
N VAL A 340 15.71 -29.68 9.09
CA VAL A 340 15.63 -29.99 7.65
C VAL A 340 15.35 -31.48 7.50
N TRP A 341 14.31 -31.79 6.73
CA TRP A 341 13.82 -33.13 6.47
C TRP A 341 14.07 -33.49 5.01
N LEU A 342 14.67 -34.66 4.77
CA LEU A 342 14.68 -35.31 3.47
C LEU A 342 13.63 -36.43 3.50
N LEU A 343 12.62 -36.33 2.65
CA LEU A 343 11.53 -37.30 2.53
C LEU A 343 11.65 -38.06 1.20
N LEU A 344 11.57 -39.40 1.24
CA LEU A 344 11.36 -40.25 0.08
C LEU A 344 9.86 -40.23 -0.30
N PHE A 345 9.55 -40.24 -1.59
CA PHE A 345 8.19 -40.12 -2.15
C PHE A 345 7.40 -38.90 -1.66
N HIS A 346 8.08 -37.88 -1.11
CA HIS A 346 7.53 -36.67 -0.49
C HIS A 346 6.82 -36.82 0.87
N PHE A 347 6.72 -38.02 1.44
CA PHE A 347 6.04 -38.24 2.71
C PHE A 347 6.79 -39.15 3.68
N LEU A 348 7.66 -40.04 3.20
CA LEU A 348 8.38 -40.98 4.06
C LEU A 348 9.70 -40.36 4.55
N PRO A 349 9.91 -40.13 5.86
CA PRO A 349 11.15 -39.53 6.35
C PRO A 349 12.35 -40.44 6.10
N LEU A 350 13.40 -39.91 5.45
CA LEU A 350 14.64 -40.62 5.18
C LEU A 350 15.79 -40.11 6.06
N LEU A 351 15.97 -38.78 6.14
CA LEU A 351 17.00 -38.14 6.97
C LEU A 351 16.45 -36.86 7.61
N ILE A 352 16.95 -36.55 8.81
CA ILE A 352 16.61 -35.33 9.55
C ILE A 352 17.89 -34.75 10.12
N TRP A 353 18.12 -33.45 9.95
CA TRP A 353 19.22 -32.77 10.64
C TRP A 353 18.84 -31.37 11.11
N THR A 354 19.56 -30.92 12.15
CA THR A 354 19.47 -29.58 12.72
C THR A 354 20.74 -28.80 12.38
N ARG A 355 20.60 -27.58 11.86
CA ARG A 355 21.74 -26.68 11.69
C ARG A 355 21.99 -26.00 13.04
N LYS A 356 23.09 -26.34 13.73
CA LYS A 356 23.58 -25.50 14.84
C LYS A 356 24.21 -24.25 14.25
N VAL A 357 23.59 -23.10 14.44
CA VAL A 357 24.24 -21.81 14.20
C VAL A 357 25.11 -21.56 15.43
N LYS A 358 26.41 -21.33 15.23
CA LYS A 358 27.32 -20.90 16.28
C LYS A 358 27.29 -19.38 16.36
#